data_AF-A0A9W3TJL7-F1
#
_entry.id   AF-A0A9W3TJL7-F1
#
_cell.length_a   1.000
_cell.length_b   1.000
_cell.length_c   1.000
_cell.angle_alpha   90.00
_cell.angle_beta   90.00
_cell.angle_gamma   90.00
#
_symmetry.space_group_name_H-M   'P 1'
#
loop_
_entity.id
_entity.type
_entity.pdbx_description
1 polymer ?
#
loop_
_entity_poly.entity_id
_entity_poly.type
_entity_poly.pdbx_seq_one_letter_code
_entity_poly.pdbx_strand_id
1 'polypeptide(L)'
;MCKEWLEKGYSTKTISYEGVYRTYGREDADRVFPQDKGREVAKLNEEVVSKIHLATMKVIEYKGWTTEREVLDNIPYYFKGQQEFKKRQFKRCISEMIDAYGLEIIKSNKVVKKMMGITEEQMDKYSFPNIIRRKDPVTDCHPLQGE
;
A
#
# COMPACT_ATOMS: atom_id res chain seq x y z
N MET A 1 19.32 -5.70 -0.91
CA MET A 1 17.97 -6.29 -0.73
C MET A 1 17.53 -6.84 -2.07
N CYS A 2 16.84 -7.99 -2.10
CA CYS A 2 16.41 -8.63 -3.34
C CYS A 2 15.53 -7.69 -4.18
N LYS A 3 15.68 -7.70 -5.51
CA LYS A 3 14.94 -6.84 -6.44
C LYS A 3 13.43 -7.04 -6.30
N GLU A 4 12.98 -8.30 -6.27
CA GLU A 4 11.58 -8.67 -6.09
C GLU A 4 10.98 -8.04 -4.83
N TRP A 5 11.73 -8.04 -3.73
CA TRP A 5 11.26 -7.49 -2.48
C TRP A 5 11.11 -5.97 -2.52
N LEU A 6 12.03 -5.28 -3.20
CA LEU A 6 11.93 -3.83 -3.40
C LEU A 6 10.71 -3.48 -4.25
N GLU A 7 10.40 -4.27 -5.28
CA GLU A 7 9.21 -4.08 -6.14
C GLU A 7 7.90 -4.29 -5.38
N LYS A 8 7.88 -5.21 -4.41
CA LYS A 8 6.76 -5.43 -3.49
C LYS A 8 6.70 -4.44 -2.32
N GLY A 9 7.54 -3.40 -2.31
CA GLY A 9 7.49 -2.34 -1.29
C GLY A 9 8.19 -2.69 0.03
N TYR A 10 8.95 -3.79 0.08
CA TYR A 10 9.78 -4.08 1.24
C TYR A 10 10.99 -3.14 1.31
N SER A 11 11.42 -2.90 2.54
CA SER A 11 12.64 -2.20 2.90
C SER A 11 13.19 -2.85 4.17
N THR A 12 14.43 -2.53 4.52
CA THR A 12 15.06 -3.03 5.77
C THR A 12 14.26 -2.65 7.01
N LYS A 13 13.46 -1.58 6.96
CA LYS A 13 12.63 -1.11 8.07
C LYS A 13 11.19 -1.64 8.04
N THR A 14 10.76 -2.27 6.94
CA THR A 14 9.37 -2.72 6.74
C THR A 14 9.21 -4.23 6.66
N ILE A 15 10.30 -4.96 6.44
CA ILE A 15 10.28 -6.42 6.58
C ILE A 15 9.88 -6.83 8.01
N SER A 16 8.92 -7.74 8.13
CA SER A 16 8.45 -8.27 9.42
C SER A 16 7.83 -9.64 9.25
N TYR A 17 7.74 -10.42 10.33
CA TYR A 17 7.07 -11.73 10.34
C TYR A 17 5.69 -11.67 9.67
N GLU A 18 4.84 -10.74 10.14
CA GLU A 18 3.47 -10.60 9.62
C GLU A 18 3.44 -10.25 8.13
N GLY A 19 4.34 -9.39 7.65
CA GLY A 19 4.39 -9.05 6.22
C GLY A 19 4.86 -10.19 5.33
N VAL A 20 5.76 -11.06 5.83
CA VAL A 20 6.17 -12.27 5.11
C VAL A 20 5.06 -13.32 5.16
N TYR A 21 4.45 -13.52 6.34
CA TYR A 21 3.32 -14.43 6.55
C TYR A 21 2.16 -14.13 5.60
N ARG A 22 1.79 -12.84 5.48
CA ARG A 22 0.73 -12.37 4.59
C ARG A 22 1.01 -12.61 3.11
N THR A 23 2.26 -12.43 2.69
CA THR A 23 2.63 -12.46 1.26
C THR A 23 3.01 -13.86 0.78
N TYR A 24 3.71 -14.64 1.59
CA TYR A 24 4.30 -15.93 1.22
C TYR A 24 3.78 -17.11 2.05
N GLY A 25 3.02 -16.84 3.12
CA GLY A 25 2.46 -17.87 3.99
C GLY A 25 3.34 -18.20 5.21
N ARG A 26 2.83 -19.11 6.04
CA ARG A 26 3.41 -19.45 7.34
C ARG A 26 4.77 -20.13 7.25
N GLU A 27 4.95 -21.02 6.28
CA GLU A 27 6.20 -21.76 6.13
C GLU A 27 7.39 -20.82 5.89
N ASP A 28 7.22 -19.85 4.98
CA ASP A 28 8.25 -18.85 4.71
C ASP A 28 8.46 -17.88 5.88
N ALA A 29 7.39 -17.47 6.56
CA ALA A 29 7.51 -16.60 7.73
C ALA A 29 8.29 -17.28 8.85
N ASP A 30 7.96 -18.53 9.18
CA ASP A 30 8.63 -19.32 10.21
C ASP A 30 10.10 -19.64 9.83
N ARG A 31 10.39 -19.80 8.53
CA ARG A 31 11.76 -20.02 8.04
C ARG A 31 12.62 -18.75 8.12
N VAL A 32 12.07 -17.59 7.77
CA VAL A 32 12.79 -16.30 7.77
C VAL A 32 12.94 -15.72 9.19
N PHE A 33 11.95 -15.98 10.05
CA PHE A 33 11.90 -15.47 11.43
C PHE A 33 11.66 -16.65 12.41
N PRO A 34 12.63 -17.56 12.57
CA PRO A 34 12.48 -18.75 13.42
C PRO A 34 12.18 -18.41 14.89
N GLN A 35 12.61 -17.24 15.37
CA GLN A 35 12.34 -16.75 16.72
C GLN A 35 10.87 -16.37 16.96
N ASP A 36 10.12 -16.09 15.89
CA ASP A 36 8.69 -15.73 15.93
C ASP A 36 7.81 -16.89 15.43
N LYS A 37 8.35 -18.11 15.35
CA LYS A 37 7.66 -19.28 14.79
C LYS A 37 6.31 -19.53 15.45
N GLY A 38 5.27 -19.73 14.64
CA GLY A 38 3.92 -20.00 15.12
C GLY A 38 3.20 -18.79 15.73
N ARG A 39 3.74 -17.58 15.55
CA ARG A 39 3.11 -16.35 16.01
C ARG A 39 1.79 -16.09 15.30
N GLU A 40 0.73 -15.95 16.07
CA GLU A 40 -0.58 -15.57 15.56
C GLU A 40 -0.70 -14.06 15.32
N VAL A 41 -1.42 -13.70 14.27
CA VAL A 41 -1.74 -12.31 13.95
C VAL A 41 -2.97 -11.87 14.73
N ALA A 42 -2.89 -10.72 15.41
CA ALA A 42 -4.00 -10.20 16.19
C ALA A 42 -5.19 -9.83 15.27
N LYS A 43 -6.43 -10.16 15.69
CA LYS A 43 -7.65 -9.82 14.94
C LYS A 43 -7.76 -8.34 14.57
N LEU A 44 -7.32 -7.44 15.46
CA LEU A 44 -7.28 -6.01 15.20
C LEU A 44 -6.39 -5.65 13.99
N ASN A 45 -5.30 -6.38 13.77
CA ASN A 45 -4.44 -6.16 12.60
C ASN A 45 -5.21 -6.53 11.32
N GLU A 46 -5.92 -7.66 11.30
CA GLU A 46 -6.74 -8.07 10.15
C GLU A 46 -7.81 -7.02 9.80
N GLU A 47 -8.49 -6.47 10.81
CA GLU A 47 -9.49 -5.42 10.59
C GLU A 47 -8.88 -4.15 10.01
N VAL A 48 -7.71 -3.74 10.50
CA VAL A 48 -7.02 -2.54 10.00
C VAL A 48 -6.47 -2.77 8.60
N VAL A 49 -5.90 -3.94 8.32
CA VAL A 49 -5.43 -4.32 6.98
C VAL A 49 -6.60 -4.34 5.99
N SER A 50 -7.75 -4.92 6.36
CA SER A 50 -8.94 -4.91 5.52
C SER A 50 -9.41 -3.48 5.19
N LYS A 51 -9.37 -2.57 6.16
CA LYS A 51 -9.67 -1.14 5.94
C LYS A 51 -8.66 -0.45 5.03
N ILE A 52 -7.38 -0.81 5.14
CA ILE A 52 -6.31 -0.31 4.26
C ILE A 52 -6.54 -0.77 2.82
N HIS A 53 -6.87 -2.04 2.60
CA HIS A 53 -7.18 -2.58 1.27
C HIS A 53 -8.37 -1.85 0.66
N LEU A 54 -9.48 -1.73 1.41
CA LEU A 54 -10.67 -1.03 0.97
C LEU A 54 -10.40 0.43 0.61
N ALA A 55 -9.68 1.17 1.48
CA ALA A 55 -9.35 2.57 1.24
C ALA A 55 -8.44 2.74 0.03
N THR A 56 -7.43 1.88 -0.11
CA THR A 56 -6.51 1.90 -1.27
C THR A 56 -7.28 1.70 -2.57
N MET A 57 -8.11 0.66 -2.64
CA MET A 57 -8.85 0.34 -3.86
C MET A 57 -9.86 1.43 -4.21
N LYS A 58 -10.61 1.97 -3.24
CA LYS A 58 -11.54 3.08 -3.47
C LYS A 58 -10.85 4.30 -4.09
N VAL A 59 -9.69 4.70 -3.58
CA VAL A 59 -8.97 5.86 -4.12
C VAL A 59 -8.41 5.57 -5.51
N ILE A 60 -7.87 4.37 -5.74
CA ILE A 60 -7.37 3.96 -7.06
C ILE A 60 -8.50 3.87 -8.09
N GLU A 61 -9.69 3.38 -7.72
CA GLU A 61 -10.85 3.33 -8.62
C GLU A 61 -11.35 4.73 -9.00
N TYR A 62 -11.31 5.68 -8.06
CA TYR A 62 -11.75 7.05 -8.31
C TYR A 62 -10.75 7.88 -9.12
N LYS A 63 -9.44 7.75 -8.84
CA LYS A 63 -8.39 8.66 -9.32
C LYS A 63 -7.35 7.99 -10.23
N GLY A 64 -7.31 6.67 -10.25
CA GLY A 64 -6.31 5.85 -10.95
C GLY A 64 -5.00 5.63 -10.17
N TRP A 65 -4.77 6.34 -9.06
CA TRP A 65 -3.57 6.22 -8.24
C TRP A 65 -3.79 6.71 -6.81
N THR A 66 -2.89 6.34 -5.90
CA THR A 66 -2.90 6.82 -4.52
C THR A 66 -1.48 6.89 -3.92
N THR A 67 -1.38 7.35 -2.68
CA THR A 67 -0.15 7.35 -1.87
C THR A 67 -0.43 6.79 -0.49
N GLU A 68 0.59 6.30 0.23
CA GLU A 68 0.45 5.83 1.62
C GLU A 68 -0.28 6.87 2.49
N ARG A 69 0.08 8.15 2.36
CA ARG A 69 -0.55 9.23 3.14
C ARG A 69 -2.04 9.36 2.84
N GLU A 70 -2.40 9.41 1.56
CA GLU A 70 -3.81 9.56 1.12
C GLU A 70 -4.66 8.38 1.59
N VAL A 71 -4.14 7.14 1.52
CA VAL A 71 -4.83 5.97 2.06
C VAL A 71 -5.05 6.09 3.56
N LEU A 72 -4.00 6.45 4.31
CA LEU A 72 -4.06 6.52 5.78
C LEU A 72 -4.99 7.63 6.28
N ASP A 73 -5.03 8.76 5.58
CA ASP A 73 -5.90 9.90 5.88
C ASP A 73 -7.39 9.55 5.66
N ASN A 74 -7.70 8.59 4.77
CA ASN A 74 -9.06 8.08 4.54
C ASN A 74 -9.56 7.07 5.59
N ILE A 75 -8.71 6.67 6.56
CA ILE A 75 -9.11 5.74 7.62
C ILE A 75 -9.34 6.55 8.90
N PRO A 76 -10.54 6.52 9.51
CA PRO A 76 -10.85 7.33 10.71
C PRO A 76 -10.03 6.92 11.94
N TYR A 77 -9.80 7.88 12.84
CA TYR A 77 -9.10 7.66 14.10
C TYR A 77 -10.06 7.34 15.25
N TYR A 78 -9.80 6.27 16.00
CA TYR A 78 -10.59 5.79 17.14
C TYR A 78 -9.83 5.89 18.48
N PHE A 79 -8.49 6.00 18.46
CA PHE A 79 -7.70 6.13 19.70
C PHE A 79 -6.34 6.82 19.47
N LYS A 80 -5.74 7.32 20.55
CA LYS A 80 -4.43 8.00 20.54
C LYS A 80 -3.30 7.02 20.18
N GLY A 81 -2.40 7.40 19.27
CA GLY A 81 -1.29 6.55 18.80
C GLY A 81 -1.64 5.65 17.61
N GLN A 82 -2.90 5.66 17.15
CA GLN A 82 -3.34 4.85 16.03
C GLN A 82 -2.70 5.23 14.69
N GLN A 83 -2.21 6.46 14.52
CA GLN A 83 -1.54 6.87 13.28
C GLN A 83 -0.27 6.05 13.01
N GLU A 84 0.61 5.91 14.00
CA GLU A 84 1.82 5.07 13.88
C GLU A 84 1.49 3.59 13.78
N PHE A 85 0.40 3.14 14.41
CA PHE A 85 -0.11 1.79 14.24
C PHE A 85 -0.54 1.53 12.80
N LYS A 86 -1.37 2.40 12.19
CA LYS A 86 -1.83 2.24 10.80
C LYS A 86 -0.67 2.29 9.81
N LYS A 87 0.29 3.21 9.97
CA LYS A 87 1.51 3.25 9.13
C LYS A 87 2.25 1.92 9.17
N ARG A 88 2.37 1.30 10.34
CA ARG A 88 3.02 -0.01 10.50
C ARG A 88 2.22 -1.12 9.83
N GLN A 89 0.90 -1.13 9.99
CA GLN A 89 0.03 -2.12 9.33
C GLN A 89 0.09 -1.98 7.81
N PHE A 90 0.04 -0.75 7.29
CA PHE A 90 0.19 -0.46 5.87
C PHE A 90 1.47 -1.08 5.29
N LYS A 91 2.60 -0.89 5.99
CA LYS A 91 3.90 -1.45 5.59
C LYS A 91 3.96 -2.98 5.66
N ARG A 92 3.09 -3.63 6.44
CA ARG A 92 3.00 -5.08 6.55
C ARG A 92 2.15 -5.69 5.45
N CYS A 93 1.07 -5.02 5.05
CA CYS A 93 0.14 -5.54 4.04
C CYS A 93 0.44 -5.06 2.62
N ILE A 94 1.26 -4.02 2.41
CA ILE A 94 1.48 -3.45 1.07
C ILE A 94 1.93 -4.50 0.03
N SER A 95 2.78 -5.46 0.43
CA SER A 95 3.27 -6.50 -0.47
C SER A 95 2.18 -7.48 -0.87
N GLU A 96 1.37 -7.94 0.10
CA GLU A 96 0.21 -8.80 -0.17
C GLU A 96 -0.81 -8.07 -1.06
N MET A 97 -1.03 -6.78 -0.81
CA MET A 97 -1.98 -5.93 -1.52
C MET A 97 -1.56 -5.72 -2.98
N ILE A 98 -0.25 -5.54 -3.23
CA ILE A 98 0.33 -5.44 -4.57
C ILE A 98 0.06 -6.70 -5.39
N ASP A 99 0.32 -7.85 -4.79
CA ASP A 99 0.16 -9.14 -5.46
C ASP A 99 -1.34 -9.45 -5.69
N ALA A 100 -2.19 -9.20 -4.68
CA ALA A 100 -3.62 -9.52 -4.73
C ALA A 100 -4.41 -8.69 -5.76
N TYR A 101 -4.06 -7.41 -5.95
CA TYR A 101 -4.82 -6.50 -6.81
C TYR A 101 -4.08 -6.08 -8.08
N GLY A 102 -2.95 -6.71 -8.41
CA GLY A 102 -2.15 -6.37 -9.59
C GLY A 102 -1.66 -4.92 -9.56
N LEU A 103 -1.25 -4.44 -8.39
CA LEU A 103 -0.75 -3.06 -8.23
C LEU A 103 0.76 -3.01 -8.47
N GLU A 104 1.28 -1.80 -8.59
CA GLU A 104 2.70 -1.49 -8.55
C GLU A 104 2.98 -0.25 -7.71
N ILE A 105 4.21 -0.19 -7.19
CA ILE A 105 4.74 1.01 -6.55
C ILE A 105 5.76 1.67 -7.46
N ILE A 106 5.51 2.93 -7.81
CA ILE A 106 6.42 3.74 -8.60
C ILE A 106 6.92 4.91 -7.77
N LYS A 107 8.22 5.19 -7.87
CA LYS A 107 8.79 6.42 -7.28
C LYS A 107 8.28 7.63 -8.04
N SER A 108 7.61 8.55 -7.32
CA SER A 108 7.20 9.81 -7.92
C SER A 108 8.42 10.61 -8.38
N ASN A 109 8.33 11.15 -9.59
CA ASN A 109 9.27 12.11 -10.14
C ASN A 109 8.53 13.06 -11.09
N LYS A 110 9.19 14.14 -11.52
CA LYS A 110 8.56 15.16 -12.38
C LYS A 110 7.98 14.57 -13.68
N VAL A 111 8.65 13.58 -14.28
CA VAL A 111 8.22 12.94 -15.52
C VAL A 111 6.98 12.08 -15.27
N VAL A 112 6.99 11.24 -14.22
CA VAL A 112 5.86 10.37 -13.82
C VAL A 112 4.63 11.20 -13.49
N LYS A 113 4.78 12.27 -12.69
CA LYS A 113 3.66 13.18 -12.37
C LYS A 113 3.03 13.76 -13.62
N LYS A 114 3.86 14.22 -14.57
CA LYS A 114 3.38 14.77 -15.85
C LYS A 114 2.68 13.71 -16.70
N MET A 115 3.25 12.51 -16.82
CA MET A 115 2.66 11.40 -17.59
C MET A 115 1.32 10.95 -17.01
N MET A 116 1.14 11.03 -15.69
CA MET A 116 -0.09 10.66 -15.00
C MET A 116 -1.10 11.82 -14.88
N GLY A 117 -0.80 13.01 -15.40
CA GLY A 117 -1.67 14.18 -15.27
C GLY A 117 -1.86 14.68 -13.83
N ILE A 118 -0.90 14.41 -12.93
CA ILE A 118 -0.98 14.83 -11.53
C ILE A 118 -0.76 16.34 -11.44
N THR A 119 -1.77 17.07 -10.96
CA THR A 119 -1.74 18.53 -10.80
C THR A 119 -1.12 18.97 -9.47
N GLU A 120 -0.70 20.23 -9.37
CA GLU A 120 -0.16 20.79 -8.12
C GLU A 120 -1.19 20.85 -6.98
N GLU A 121 -2.49 20.95 -7.32
CA GLU A 121 -3.59 20.85 -6.36
C GLU A 121 -3.66 19.45 -5.71
N GLN A 122 -3.37 18.40 -6.48
CA GLN A 122 -3.40 17.03 -6.01
C GLN A 122 -2.11 16.62 -5.29
N MET A 123 -0.97 17.09 -5.77
CA MET A 123 0.33 16.80 -5.17
C MET A 123 1.31 17.95 -5.41
N ASP A 124 1.80 18.53 -4.32
CA ASP A 124 2.81 19.57 -4.36
C ASP A 124 4.02 19.17 -5.24
N LYS A 125 4.54 20.13 -6.00
CA LYS A 125 5.62 19.94 -6.97
C LYS A 125 6.89 19.38 -6.33
N TYR A 126 7.18 19.74 -5.08
CA TYR A 126 8.36 19.34 -4.31
C TYR A 126 8.13 18.07 -3.47
N SER A 127 6.92 17.53 -3.45
CA SER A 127 6.59 16.28 -2.75
C SER A 127 6.82 15.05 -3.65
N PHE A 128 7.60 14.08 -3.21
CA PHE A 128 7.91 12.87 -4.00
C PHE A 128 7.60 11.56 -3.23
N PRO A 129 6.33 11.33 -2.85
CA PRO A 129 5.93 10.07 -2.24
C PRO A 129 5.99 8.93 -3.26
N ASN A 130 6.01 7.70 -2.79
CA ASN A 130 5.74 6.55 -3.64
C ASN A 130 4.27 6.57 -4.09
N ILE A 131 4.05 6.35 -5.39
CA ILE A 131 2.74 6.27 -6.02
C ILE A 131 2.35 4.81 -6.13
N ILE A 132 1.12 4.48 -5.75
CA ILE A 132 0.53 3.15 -5.86
C ILE A 132 -0.56 3.21 -6.93
N ARG A 133 -0.49 2.32 -7.92
CA ARG A 133 -1.46 2.25 -9.03
C ARG A 133 -1.59 0.82 -9.56
N ARG A 134 -2.54 0.56 -10.46
CA ARG A 134 -2.62 -0.72 -11.19
C ARG A 134 -1.45 -0.85 -12.19
N LYS A 135 -0.90 -2.06 -12.35
CA LYS A 135 0.18 -2.37 -13.31
C LYS A 135 -0.23 -2.14 -14.76
N ASP A 136 -1.49 -2.46 -15.07
CA ASP A 136 -2.07 -2.19 -16.37
C ASP A 136 -2.93 -0.93 -16.30
N PRO A 137 -2.83 -0.02 -17.30
CA PRO A 137 -3.89 0.93 -17.52
C PRO A 137 -5.11 0.12 -17.96
N VAL A 138 -6.07 -0.09 -17.06
CA VAL A 138 -7.43 -0.36 -17.52
C VAL A 138 -7.80 0.88 -18.32
N THR A 139 -7.87 0.73 -19.63
CA THR A 139 -8.28 1.71 -20.62
C THR A 139 -9.75 2.07 -20.46
N ASP A 140 -10.28 2.27 -19.25
CA ASP A 140 -11.69 2.61 -19.01
C ASP A 140 -11.85 3.33 -17.67
N CYS A 141 -11.28 4.53 -17.54
CA CYS A 141 -11.88 5.54 -16.68
C CYS A 141 -12.84 6.34 -17.55
N HIS A 142 -14.05 5.83 -17.73
CA HIS A 142 -15.14 6.59 -18.31
C HIS A 142 -15.35 7.86 -17.46
N PRO A 143 -15.24 9.08 -18.01
CA PRO A 143 -15.78 10.23 -17.31
C PRO A 143 -17.29 10.01 -17.25
N LEU A 144 -17.83 9.80 -16.05
CA LEU A 144 -19.26 9.96 -15.84
C LEU A 144 -19.58 11.41 -16.22
N GLN A 145 -20.08 11.61 -17.42
CA GLN A 145 -20.84 12.80 -17.79
C GLN A 145 -22.04 12.80 -16.87
N GLY A 146 -21.97 13.61 -15.81
CA GLY A 146 -23.12 13.95 -14.98
C GLY A 146 -24.05 14.83 -15.79
N GLU A 147 -25.31 14.39 -15.86
CA GLU A 147 -26.48 15.12 -16.36
C GLU A 147 -26.71 16.45 -15.62
#